data_AF-A0A922YPH0-F1
#
_entry.id   AF-A0A922YPH0-F1
#
_cell.length_a   1.000
_cell.length_b   1.000
_cell.length_c   1.000
_cell.angle_alpha   90.00
_cell.angle_beta   90.00
_cell.angle_gamma   90.00
#
_symmetry.space_group_name_H-M   'P 1'
#
loop_
_entity.id
_entity.type
_entity.pdbx_description
1 polymer ?
#
loop_
_entity_poly.entity_id
_entity_poly.type
_entity_poly.pdbx_seq_one_letter_code
_entity_poly.pdbx_strand_id
1 'polypeptide(L)'
;MRVNLSDVIGNVVKLQRKGTQIRGLCPFHNEKTPSFNVDDAKGMYKCFGCGRSGDHISFLTEKRGMSFKEAVEDLAYKAGVNVDSLFSHQGAHTVEYGTLTKGYDINQAACEWFQKQLAECQNHTVLNYIKQRRFSPDTLRQFKIGFSPFEGGLIKHLNSLGFNEDIIKEYGFCTKNGKDLFRGRLMFVICDTKDKVLGFGGRGIQTDQVPKYLNSPETPLFQKSHVLFAQNIAFKNIMTDTPPVVVEGYTDVMRLYQNGFTTAVAPLGTAFTEHHLDILWRRHSSPLFCFDGDNAGFQAAIKTSHTILAKIKPNFSAKFCILPVGHDPDSYLQNEGTYNFKQLLSNAKSISDMVWMGLENKYLKPHQPSEYIDVSPEIKTSFKREIFQITSTIQDEDLQDFFKQDLLRKFDSCFDYRTVKNNKKGGPSYKSLNQGLLNQVKQSNQKTKKIEYIQKILLICLKNNPLLINRVHEELVQFNGLPSRLNEFKMVLTDYFHETTDTLIQLCYKKNLDDVLKQMNDFEAMNPFSLIKPHVNDEDLDELYSSWISLWTSYLEYTQTQKDSQYMKSKVCETENDAEWERWKLYKMKT
;
A
#
# COMPACT_ATOMS: atom_id res chain seq x y z
N MET A 1 -5.90 -48.21 26.09
CA MET A 1 -6.83 -48.26 24.95
C MET A 1 -6.44 -47.14 23.99
N ARG A 2 -5.87 -47.46 22.83
CA ARG A 2 -5.55 -46.49 21.77
C ARG A 2 -6.25 -46.99 20.51
N VAL A 3 -7.10 -46.16 19.92
CA VAL A 3 -7.60 -46.39 18.55
C VAL A 3 -6.40 -46.21 17.62
N ASN A 4 -6.16 -47.13 16.70
CA ASN A 4 -5.08 -46.98 15.75
C ASN A 4 -5.50 -46.02 14.63
N LEU A 5 -4.53 -45.26 14.12
CA LEU A 5 -4.79 -44.30 13.05
C LEU A 5 -5.20 -45.01 11.75
N SER A 6 -4.60 -46.17 11.49
CA SER A 6 -4.93 -47.02 10.35
C SER A 6 -6.38 -47.50 10.39
N ASP A 7 -6.97 -47.74 11.56
CA ASP A 7 -8.37 -48.14 11.71
C ASP A 7 -9.31 -46.98 11.38
N VAL A 8 -8.94 -45.75 11.75
CA VAL A 8 -9.73 -44.54 11.44
C VAL A 8 -9.67 -44.23 9.94
N ILE A 9 -8.47 -44.24 9.36
CA ILE A 9 -8.23 -43.90 7.96
C ILE A 9 -8.73 -45.01 7.02
N GLY A 10 -8.61 -46.27 7.43
CA GLY A 10 -9.04 -47.45 6.67
C GLY A 10 -10.54 -47.45 6.31
N ASN A 11 -11.35 -46.71 7.06
CA ASN A 11 -12.78 -46.51 6.76
C ASN A 11 -13.04 -45.57 5.56
N VAL A 12 -12.04 -44.80 5.14
CA VAL A 12 -12.15 -43.80 4.07
C VAL A 12 -11.36 -44.22 2.84
N VAL A 13 -10.19 -44.83 3.03
CA VAL A 13 -9.32 -45.30 1.94
C VAL A 13 -8.78 -46.67 2.23
N LYS A 14 -8.62 -47.48 1.17
CA LYS A 14 -8.04 -48.82 1.29
C LYS A 14 -6.54 -48.72 1.62
N LEU A 15 -6.17 -49.20 2.80
CA LEU A 15 -4.78 -49.32 3.24
C LEU A 15 -4.27 -50.76 3.05
N GLN A 16 -3.00 -50.89 2.69
CA GLN A 16 -2.27 -52.16 2.60
C GLN A 16 -1.20 -52.19 3.68
N ARG A 17 -1.13 -53.28 4.43
CA ARG A 17 -0.14 -53.50 5.49
C ARG A 17 0.90 -54.51 5.01
N LYS A 18 2.17 -54.12 5.02
CA LYS A 18 3.32 -54.99 4.72
C LYS A 18 4.37 -54.83 5.82
N GLY A 19 4.38 -55.76 6.76
CA GLY A 19 5.19 -55.65 7.98
C GLY A 19 4.73 -54.50 8.86
N THR A 20 5.66 -53.61 9.25
CA THR A 20 5.38 -52.40 10.04
C THR A 20 4.89 -51.23 9.20
N GLN A 21 4.94 -51.32 7.86
CA GLN A 21 4.52 -50.24 6.97
C GLN A 21 3.05 -50.39 6.57
N ILE A 22 2.30 -49.30 6.73
CA ILE A 22 0.90 -49.18 6.30
C ILE A 22 0.83 -48.09 5.23
N ARG A 23 0.36 -48.42 4.02
CA ARG A 23 0.33 -47.49 2.88
C ARG A 23 -0.96 -47.58 2.08
N GLY A 24 -1.35 -46.49 1.41
CA GLY A 24 -2.51 -46.45 0.53
C GLY A 24 -2.50 -45.26 -0.44
N LEU A 25 -3.58 -45.10 -1.19
CA LEU A 25 -3.82 -43.89 -1.99
C LEU A 25 -4.22 -42.74 -1.07
N CYS A 26 -3.77 -41.54 -1.38
CA CYS A 26 -4.03 -40.36 -0.59
C CYS A 26 -5.52 -39.96 -0.67
N PRO A 27 -6.20 -39.78 0.47
CA PRO A 27 -7.58 -39.31 0.49
C PRO A 27 -7.73 -37.81 0.14
N PHE A 28 -6.62 -37.08 0.05
CA PHE A 28 -6.62 -35.62 -0.04
C PHE A 28 -6.30 -35.06 -1.43
N HIS A 29 -5.78 -35.89 -2.32
CA HIS A 29 -5.52 -35.53 -3.71
C HIS A 29 -5.61 -36.78 -4.59
N ASN A 30 -5.85 -36.62 -5.89
CA ASN A 30 -6.06 -37.74 -6.79
C ASN A 30 -4.72 -38.28 -7.32
N GLU A 31 -4.42 -39.54 -7.07
CA GLU A 31 -3.18 -40.20 -7.51
C GLU A 31 -3.44 -41.66 -7.93
N LYS A 32 -2.55 -42.22 -8.76
CA LYS A 32 -2.63 -43.64 -9.21
C LYS A 32 -1.69 -44.58 -8.44
N THR A 33 -0.66 -44.05 -7.81
CA THR A 33 0.35 -44.81 -7.05
C THR A 33 0.25 -44.50 -5.56
N PRO A 34 0.28 -45.49 -4.65
CA PRO A 34 0.18 -45.24 -3.21
C PRO A 34 1.33 -44.37 -2.66
N SER A 35 1.03 -43.14 -2.25
CA SER A 35 2.00 -42.26 -1.57
C SER A 35 1.66 -41.95 -0.11
N PHE A 36 0.48 -42.38 0.36
CA PHE A 36 -0.01 -42.14 1.71
C PHE A 36 0.52 -43.18 2.68
N ASN A 37 1.28 -42.75 3.70
CA ASN A 37 1.84 -43.61 4.73
C ASN A 37 1.15 -43.35 6.08
N VAL A 38 0.88 -44.43 6.83
CA VAL A 38 0.32 -44.37 8.18
C VAL A 38 1.26 -45.11 9.14
N ASP A 39 1.54 -44.49 10.28
CA ASP A 39 2.34 -45.07 11.35
C ASP A 39 1.50 -45.08 12.64
N ASP A 40 0.96 -46.26 12.97
CA ASP A 40 0.13 -46.44 14.17
C ASP A 40 0.92 -46.26 15.47
N ALA A 41 2.21 -46.61 15.47
CA ALA A 41 3.05 -46.48 16.67
C ALA A 41 3.29 -45.01 17.01
N LYS A 42 3.47 -44.16 15.98
CA LYS A 42 3.59 -42.70 16.13
C LYS A 42 2.25 -41.97 16.14
N GLY A 43 1.16 -42.63 15.72
CA GLY A 43 -0.16 -42.02 15.62
C GLY A 43 -0.26 -40.91 14.56
N MET A 44 0.56 -41.00 13.49
CA MET A 44 0.62 -39.98 12.45
C MET A 44 0.56 -40.57 11.05
N TYR A 45 0.05 -39.78 10.10
CA TYR A 45 0.11 -40.06 8.67
C TYR A 45 0.95 -39.03 7.94
N LYS A 46 1.50 -39.42 6.78
CA LYS A 46 2.16 -38.50 5.85
C LYS A 46 1.97 -38.97 4.41
N CYS A 47 1.53 -38.07 3.55
CA CYS A 47 1.47 -38.26 2.10
C CYS A 47 2.74 -37.70 1.47
N PHE A 48 3.48 -38.53 0.75
CA PHE A 48 4.69 -38.08 0.03
C PHE A 48 4.36 -37.49 -1.36
N GLY A 49 3.15 -37.68 -1.88
CA GLY A 49 2.70 -37.06 -3.13
C GLY A 49 2.32 -35.58 -2.95
N CYS A 50 1.46 -35.27 -1.96
CA CYS A 50 0.97 -33.90 -1.73
C CYS A 50 1.52 -33.22 -0.47
N GLY A 51 2.39 -33.88 0.29
CA GLY A 51 3.03 -33.33 1.48
C GLY A 51 2.17 -33.29 2.75
N ARG A 52 0.87 -33.57 2.68
CA ARG A 52 -0.02 -33.52 3.86
C ARG A 52 0.40 -34.52 4.94
N SER A 53 0.34 -34.09 6.19
CA SER A 53 0.62 -34.93 7.36
C SER A 53 -0.25 -34.50 8.53
N GLY A 54 -0.56 -35.43 9.42
CA GLY A 54 -1.35 -35.14 10.60
C GLY A 54 -1.61 -36.37 11.45
N ASP A 55 -2.50 -36.24 12.42
CA ASP A 55 -2.93 -37.29 13.34
C ASP A 55 -4.41 -37.66 13.12
N HIS A 56 -4.99 -38.40 14.06
CA HIS A 56 -6.38 -38.85 14.04
C HIS A 56 -7.37 -37.68 13.90
N ILE A 57 -7.16 -36.62 14.67
CA ILE A 57 -8.07 -35.47 14.72
C ILE A 57 -7.89 -34.67 13.43
N SER A 58 -6.66 -34.40 13.02
CA SER A 58 -6.34 -33.69 11.77
C SER A 58 -6.97 -34.40 10.56
N PHE A 59 -6.93 -35.74 10.53
CA PHE A 59 -7.59 -36.52 9.48
C PHE A 59 -9.11 -36.34 9.48
N LEU A 60 -9.77 -36.46 10.64
CA LEU A 60 -11.22 -36.35 10.76
C LEU A 60 -11.71 -34.94 10.45
N THR A 61 -11.00 -33.91 10.90
CA THR A 61 -11.38 -32.51 10.65
C THR A 61 -11.17 -32.14 9.18
N GLU A 62 -10.01 -32.46 8.59
CA GLU A 62 -9.71 -32.07 7.21
C GLU A 62 -10.41 -32.92 6.17
N LYS A 63 -10.57 -34.23 6.41
CA LYS A 63 -11.18 -35.13 5.41
C LYS A 63 -12.68 -35.31 5.60
N ARG A 64 -13.16 -35.37 6.85
CA ARG A 64 -14.60 -35.56 7.14
C ARG A 64 -15.32 -34.26 7.50
N GLY A 65 -14.62 -33.13 7.57
CA GLY A 65 -15.21 -31.83 7.88
C GLY A 65 -15.74 -31.73 9.32
N MET A 66 -15.34 -32.66 10.20
CA MET A 66 -15.77 -32.67 11.60
C MET A 66 -15.16 -31.49 12.35
N SER A 67 -15.91 -30.94 13.30
CA SER A 67 -15.33 -30.09 14.33
C SER A 67 -14.40 -30.91 15.24
N PHE A 68 -13.51 -30.22 15.95
CA PHE A 68 -12.61 -30.88 16.91
C PHE A 68 -13.39 -31.71 17.95
N LYS A 69 -14.52 -31.20 18.44
CA LYS A 69 -15.38 -31.89 19.41
C LYS A 69 -15.97 -33.17 18.82
N GLU A 70 -16.56 -33.09 17.63
CA GLU A 70 -17.12 -34.26 16.94
C GLU A 70 -16.03 -35.31 16.64
N ALA A 71 -14.82 -34.88 16.27
CA ALA A 71 -13.70 -35.78 16.04
C ALA A 71 -13.25 -36.48 17.34
N VAL A 72 -13.21 -35.77 18.47
CA VAL A 72 -12.88 -36.34 19.78
C VAL A 72 -13.97 -37.30 20.27
N GLU A 73 -15.25 -36.95 20.08
CA GLU A 73 -16.40 -37.81 20.42
C GLU A 73 -16.42 -39.08 19.58
N ASP A 74 -16.21 -38.99 18.26
CA ASP A 74 -16.12 -40.15 17.35
C ASP A 74 -14.96 -41.08 17.73
N LEU A 75 -13.79 -40.52 18.09
CA LEU A 75 -12.63 -41.30 18.54
C LEU A 75 -12.85 -41.93 19.92
N ALA A 76 -13.47 -41.22 20.86
CA ALA A 76 -13.76 -41.74 22.20
C ALA A 76 -14.80 -42.86 22.16
N TYR A 77 -15.85 -42.70 21.36
CA TYR A 77 -16.83 -43.75 21.09
C TYR A 77 -16.15 -45.00 20.51
N LYS A 78 -15.29 -44.84 19.50
CA LYS A 78 -14.52 -45.95 18.91
C LYS A 78 -13.52 -46.59 19.86
N ALA A 79 -13.00 -45.83 20.81
CA ALA A 79 -12.12 -46.33 21.86
C ALA A 79 -12.88 -47.10 22.96
N GLY A 80 -14.22 -47.12 22.93
CA GLY A 80 -15.06 -47.64 24.01
C GLY A 80 -14.98 -46.79 25.28
N VAL A 81 -14.60 -45.52 25.17
CA VAL A 81 -14.46 -44.59 26.28
C VAL A 81 -15.74 -43.75 26.38
N ASN A 82 -16.37 -43.76 27.56
CA ASN A 82 -17.50 -42.90 27.83
C ASN A 82 -17.05 -41.43 27.84
N VAL A 83 -17.48 -40.65 26.85
CA VAL A 83 -17.05 -39.25 26.67
C VAL A 83 -17.55 -38.36 27.81
N ASP A 84 -18.68 -38.71 28.45
CA ASP A 84 -19.19 -37.99 29.63
C ASP A 84 -18.19 -38.06 30.79
N SER A 85 -17.38 -39.12 30.88
CA SER A 85 -16.32 -39.25 31.90
C SER A 85 -15.03 -38.48 31.56
N LEU A 86 -14.75 -38.22 30.27
CA LEU A 86 -13.61 -37.40 29.84
C LEU A 86 -13.85 -35.91 30.09
N PHE A 87 -15.11 -35.47 30.04
CA PHE A 87 -15.53 -34.10 30.37
C PHE A 87 -15.77 -33.89 31.88
N SER A 88 -15.96 -34.96 32.65
CA SER A 88 -16.24 -34.85 34.08
C SER A 88 -14.97 -34.83 34.95
N HIS A 89 -13.80 -35.27 34.47
CA HIS A 89 -12.58 -35.41 35.27
C HIS A 89 -11.32 -34.82 34.61
N GLN A 90 -11.37 -33.59 34.10
CA GLN A 90 -10.20 -32.71 33.92
C GLN A 90 -10.63 -31.24 34.08
N GLY A 91 -10.43 -30.68 35.27
CA GLY A 91 -10.92 -29.34 35.68
C GLY A 91 -10.30 -28.12 35.00
N ALA A 92 -9.55 -28.28 33.90
CA ALA A 92 -8.96 -27.17 33.15
C ALA A 92 -9.60 -26.98 31.77
N HIS A 93 -9.80 -28.05 30.98
CA HIS A 93 -10.26 -27.94 29.60
C HIS A 93 -11.80 -27.84 29.44
N THR A 94 -12.58 -28.36 30.39
CA THR A 94 -14.05 -28.19 30.37
C THR A 94 -14.51 -26.84 30.88
N VAL A 95 -13.76 -26.25 31.82
CA VAL A 95 -13.94 -24.86 32.24
C VAL A 95 -13.61 -23.93 31.07
N GLU A 96 -12.51 -24.16 30.36
CA GLU A 96 -12.12 -23.37 29.19
C GLU A 96 -13.16 -23.44 28.04
N TYR A 97 -13.68 -24.63 27.70
CA TYR A 97 -14.71 -24.77 26.65
C TYR A 97 -16.07 -24.16 27.05
N GLY A 98 -16.46 -24.30 28.33
CA GLY A 98 -17.67 -23.68 28.87
C GLY A 98 -17.55 -22.15 28.93
N THR A 99 -16.38 -21.63 29.29
CA THR A 99 -16.07 -20.19 29.32
C THR A 99 -16.00 -19.59 27.92
N LEU A 100 -15.44 -20.30 26.93
CA LEU A 100 -15.43 -19.86 25.53
C LEU A 100 -16.83 -19.81 24.92
N THR A 101 -17.67 -20.81 25.22
CA THR A 101 -19.09 -20.83 24.78
C THR A 101 -19.85 -19.64 25.36
N LYS A 102 -19.73 -19.41 26.67
CA LYS A 102 -20.31 -18.24 27.35
C LYS A 102 -19.79 -16.92 26.80
N GLY A 103 -18.52 -16.87 26.39
CA GLY A 103 -17.92 -15.71 25.75
C GLY A 103 -18.56 -15.33 24.42
N TYR A 104 -18.83 -16.33 23.58
CA TYR A 104 -19.57 -16.11 22.33
C TYR A 104 -21.00 -15.68 22.63
N ASP A 105 -21.67 -16.29 23.62
CA ASP A 105 -23.05 -15.99 23.98
C ASP A 105 -23.21 -14.54 24.49
N ILE A 106 -22.34 -14.07 25.39
CA ILE A 106 -22.41 -12.69 25.91
C ILE A 106 -22.09 -11.66 24.82
N ASN A 107 -21.11 -11.93 23.96
CA ASN A 107 -20.79 -11.08 22.83
C ASN A 107 -21.94 -11.02 21.82
N GLN A 108 -22.57 -12.15 21.54
CA GLN A 108 -23.73 -12.21 20.64
C GLN A 108 -24.91 -11.43 21.22
N ALA A 109 -25.22 -11.60 22.51
CA ALA A 109 -26.27 -10.84 23.20
C ALA A 109 -26.01 -9.32 23.18
N ALA A 110 -24.76 -8.91 23.41
CA ALA A 110 -24.37 -7.50 23.31
C ALA A 110 -24.52 -6.96 21.88
N CYS A 111 -24.13 -7.73 20.86
CA CYS A 111 -24.30 -7.38 19.45
C CYS A 111 -25.77 -7.11 19.11
N GLU A 112 -26.65 -8.04 19.46
CA GLU A 112 -28.10 -7.92 19.23
C GLU A 112 -28.69 -6.70 19.93
N TRP A 113 -28.26 -6.45 21.18
CA TRP A 113 -28.66 -5.26 21.91
C TRP A 113 -28.22 -3.97 21.21
N PHE A 114 -26.97 -3.86 20.79
CA PHE A 114 -26.47 -2.67 20.08
C PHE A 114 -27.21 -2.45 18.75
N GLN A 115 -27.49 -3.52 18.00
CA GLN A 115 -28.25 -3.41 16.75
C GLN A 115 -29.68 -2.94 16.99
N LYS A 116 -30.32 -3.45 18.04
CA LYS A 116 -31.66 -2.98 18.47
C LYS A 116 -31.62 -1.51 18.84
N GLN A 117 -30.64 -1.08 19.63
CA GLN A 117 -30.48 0.33 20.00
C GLN A 117 -30.26 1.23 18.79
N LEU A 118 -29.56 0.77 17.75
CA LEU A 118 -29.41 1.53 16.51
C LEU A 118 -30.71 1.60 15.71
N ALA A 119 -31.45 0.49 15.63
CA ALA A 119 -32.73 0.44 14.91
C ALA A 119 -33.80 1.35 15.54
N GLU A 120 -33.79 1.45 16.88
CA GLU A 120 -34.70 2.29 17.66
C GLU A 120 -34.15 3.73 17.86
N CYS A 121 -32.99 4.04 17.28
CA CYS A 121 -32.26 5.27 17.55
C CYS A 121 -33.00 6.50 17.00
N GLN A 122 -33.37 7.42 17.89
CA GLN A 122 -33.87 8.75 17.54
C GLN A 122 -32.78 9.83 17.64
N ASN A 123 -31.52 9.44 17.93
CA ASN A 123 -30.42 10.38 18.07
C ASN A 123 -29.99 10.90 16.68
N HIS A 124 -30.40 12.13 16.37
CA HIS A 124 -30.08 12.79 15.09
C HIS A 124 -28.58 12.88 14.82
N THR A 125 -27.72 12.98 15.84
CA THR A 125 -26.26 13.03 15.65
C THR A 125 -25.72 11.70 15.09
N VAL A 126 -26.20 10.56 15.59
CA VAL A 126 -25.82 9.24 15.10
C VAL A 126 -26.30 9.03 13.66
N LEU A 127 -27.57 9.34 13.40
CA LEU A 127 -28.17 9.19 12.08
C LEU A 127 -27.50 10.11 11.04
N ASN A 128 -27.21 11.37 11.42
CA ASN A 128 -26.49 12.31 10.57
C ASN A 128 -25.07 11.83 10.28
N TYR A 129 -24.37 11.27 11.26
CA TYR A 129 -23.04 10.72 11.07
C TYR A 129 -23.05 9.56 10.05
N ILE A 130 -23.99 8.60 10.18
CA ILE A 130 -24.18 7.50 9.22
C ILE A 130 -24.48 8.04 7.81
N LYS A 131 -25.35 9.05 7.73
CA LYS A 131 -25.72 9.71 6.46
C LYS A 131 -24.53 10.43 5.82
N GLN A 132 -23.74 11.18 6.60
CA GLN A 132 -22.53 11.86 6.12
C GLN A 132 -21.50 10.87 5.60
N ARG A 133 -21.34 9.72 6.26
CA ARG A 133 -20.48 8.62 5.80
C ARG A 133 -21.10 7.77 4.68
N ARG A 134 -22.33 8.07 4.28
CA ARG A 134 -23.05 7.39 3.18
C ARG A 134 -23.07 5.86 3.33
N PHE A 135 -23.19 5.36 4.57
CA PHE A 135 -23.36 3.93 4.79
C PHE A 135 -24.78 3.51 4.40
N SER A 136 -24.87 2.57 3.48
CA SER A 136 -26.15 1.99 3.04
C SER A 136 -26.72 1.08 4.14
N PRO A 137 -28.05 0.88 4.18
CA PRO A 137 -28.68 -0.07 5.09
C PRO A 137 -28.11 -1.49 4.96
N ASP A 138 -27.77 -1.93 3.74
CA ASP A 138 -27.14 -3.23 3.50
C ASP A 138 -25.76 -3.31 4.13
N THR A 139 -24.93 -2.27 3.99
CA THR A 139 -23.62 -2.22 4.64
C THR A 139 -23.76 -2.22 6.16
N LEU A 140 -24.69 -1.46 6.73
CA LEU A 140 -24.93 -1.48 8.18
C LEU A 140 -25.32 -2.88 8.69
N ARG A 141 -26.21 -3.58 7.96
CA ARG A 141 -26.61 -4.96 8.28
C ARG A 141 -25.45 -5.95 8.14
N GLN A 142 -24.72 -5.89 7.03
CA GLN A 142 -23.63 -6.81 6.71
C GLN A 142 -22.51 -6.77 7.77
N PHE A 143 -22.20 -5.57 8.27
CA PHE A 143 -21.18 -5.35 9.31
C PHE A 143 -21.74 -5.35 10.73
N LYS A 144 -23.02 -5.73 10.89
CA LYS A 144 -23.74 -5.81 12.18
C LYS A 144 -23.64 -4.52 13.01
N ILE A 145 -23.62 -3.36 12.35
CA ILE A 145 -23.41 -2.07 13.03
C ILE A 145 -24.53 -1.83 14.05
N GLY A 146 -24.12 -1.34 15.23
CA GLY A 146 -25.03 -1.04 16.32
C GLY A 146 -24.73 0.31 16.96
N PHE A 147 -25.46 0.65 18.02
CA PHE A 147 -25.27 1.87 18.78
C PHE A 147 -25.33 1.57 20.27
N SER A 148 -24.47 2.23 21.04
CA SER A 148 -24.46 2.17 22.50
C SER A 148 -24.87 3.54 23.03
N PRO A 149 -26.05 3.67 23.65
CA PRO A 149 -26.56 4.93 24.23
C PRO A 149 -25.63 5.56 25.27
N PHE A 150 -25.78 6.87 25.49
CA PHE A 150 -24.98 7.60 26.49
C PHE A 150 -25.36 7.24 27.93
N GLU A 151 -26.64 6.97 28.13
CA GLU A 151 -27.26 6.55 29.37
C GLU A 151 -26.75 5.17 29.83
N GLY A 152 -26.19 4.39 28.89
CA GLY A 152 -25.83 2.98 29.09
C GLY A 152 -27.06 2.07 29.02
N GLY A 153 -27.02 0.96 29.74
CA GLY A 153 -28.11 -0.01 29.83
C GLY A 153 -27.72 -1.42 29.38
N LEU A 154 -26.54 -1.59 28.78
CA LEU A 154 -26.04 -2.88 28.34
C LEU A 154 -25.84 -3.84 29.52
N ILE A 155 -25.18 -3.40 30.60
CA ILE A 155 -24.92 -4.26 31.76
C ILE A 155 -26.24 -4.75 32.37
N LYS A 156 -27.23 -3.87 32.49
CA LYS A 156 -28.58 -4.24 32.98
C LYS A 156 -29.24 -5.27 32.05
N HIS A 157 -29.13 -5.09 30.74
CA HIS A 157 -29.65 -6.04 29.77
C HIS A 157 -28.96 -7.41 29.87
N LEU A 158 -27.62 -7.45 29.92
CA LEU A 158 -26.87 -8.70 30.06
C LEU A 158 -27.19 -9.42 31.38
N ASN A 159 -27.31 -8.69 32.49
CA ASN A 159 -27.77 -9.25 33.77
C ASN A 159 -29.17 -9.87 33.65
N SER A 160 -30.10 -9.23 32.92
CA SER A 160 -31.45 -9.78 32.71
C SER A 160 -31.49 -11.07 31.90
N LEU A 161 -30.43 -11.35 31.12
CA LEU A 161 -30.23 -12.60 30.39
C LEU A 161 -29.49 -13.67 31.21
N GLY A 162 -29.14 -13.37 32.46
CA GLY A 162 -28.49 -14.31 33.38
C GLY A 162 -26.96 -14.30 33.33
N PHE A 163 -26.33 -13.36 32.62
CA PHE A 163 -24.88 -13.18 32.70
C PHE A 163 -24.50 -12.54 34.04
N ASN A 164 -23.51 -13.10 34.74
CA ASN A 164 -23.02 -12.56 36.00
C ASN A 164 -22.00 -11.44 35.79
N GLU A 165 -21.69 -10.70 36.85
CA GLU A 165 -20.76 -9.56 36.77
C GLU A 165 -19.35 -9.95 36.33
N ASP A 166 -18.89 -11.14 36.70
CA ASP A 166 -17.52 -11.59 36.41
C ASP A 166 -17.33 -11.79 34.90
N ILE A 167 -18.28 -12.44 34.23
CA ILE A 167 -18.24 -12.61 32.77
C ILE A 167 -18.40 -11.26 32.05
N ILE A 168 -19.29 -10.38 32.54
CA ILE A 168 -19.47 -9.03 31.97
C ILE A 168 -18.17 -8.21 32.05
N LYS A 169 -17.43 -8.32 33.16
CA LYS A 169 -16.13 -7.66 33.35
C LYS A 169 -15.04 -8.31 32.49
N GLU A 170 -14.96 -9.64 32.47
CA GLU A 170 -13.98 -10.41 31.69
C GLU A 170 -14.04 -10.10 30.20
N TYR A 171 -15.24 -10.00 29.63
CA TYR A 171 -15.44 -9.67 28.22
C TYR A 171 -15.48 -8.16 27.92
N GLY A 172 -15.15 -7.33 28.92
CA GLY A 172 -14.84 -5.92 28.71
C GLY A 172 -16.05 -5.02 28.49
N PHE A 173 -17.23 -5.35 29.01
CA PHE A 173 -18.41 -4.49 28.89
C PHE A 173 -18.52 -3.45 30.01
N CYS A 174 -17.65 -3.54 31.01
CA CYS A 174 -17.69 -2.74 32.23
C CYS A 174 -16.37 -1.99 32.45
N THR A 175 -16.47 -0.71 32.82
CA THR A 175 -15.36 0.09 33.34
C THR A 175 -15.00 -0.31 34.77
N LYS A 176 -13.84 0.16 35.28
CA LYS A 176 -13.43 -0.06 36.68
C LYS A 176 -14.50 0.37 37.71
N ASN A 177 -15.34 1.35 37.36
CA ASN A 177 -16.37 1.90 38.23
C ASN A 177 -17.76 1.26 38.05
N GLY A 178 -17.86 0.08 37.41
CA GLY A 178 -19.15 -0.62 37.27
C GLY A 178 -20.06 -0.08 36.14
N LYS A 179 -19.57 0.85 35.32
CA LYS A 179 -20.36 1.50 34.26
C LYS A 179 -20.07 0.89 32.89
N ASP A 180 -21.07 0.85 32.01
CA ASP A 180 -20.91 0.44 30.60
C ASP A 180 -19.69 1.11 29.93
N LEU A 181 -18.87 0.32 29.26
CA LEU A 181 -17.63 0.79 28.62
C LEU A 181 -17.89 1.67 27.38
N PHE A 182 -18.84 1.28 26.52
CA PHE A 182 -19.00 1.83 25.18
C PHE A 182 -20.02 2.97 25.07
N ARG A 183 -20.30 3.70 26.14
CA ARG A 183 -21.37 4.73 26.16
C ARG A 183 -21.23 5.76 25.04
N GLY A 184 -22.32 6.07 24.35
CA GLY A 184 -22.38 7.10 23.31
C GLY A 184 -21.66 6.78 22.01
N ARG A 185 -21.45 5.50 21.70
CA ARG A 185 -20.61 5.08 20.57
C ARG A 185 -21.40 4.34 19.49
N LEU A 186 -21.05 4.60 18.24
CA LEU A 186 -21.41 3.71 17.13
C LEU A 186 -20.52 2.47 17.17
N MET A 187 -21.14 1.31 17.14
CA MET A 187 -20.52 0.02 17.40
C MET A 187 -20.21 -0.72 16.10
N PHE A 188 -18.96 -1.15 15.96
CA PHE A 188 -18.43 -1.97 14.89
C PHE A 188 -18.16 -3.36 15.44
N VAL A 189 -18.78 -4.38 14.86
CA VAL A 189 -18.71 -5.75 15.37
C VAL A 189 -17.49 -6.46 14.78
N ILE A 190 -16.67 -7.07 15.65
CA ILE A 190 -15.47 -7.79 15.24
C ILE A 190 -15.76 -9.28 15.32
N CYS A 191 -15.63 -9.98 14.20
CA CYS A 191 -15.96 -11.40 14.09
C CYS A 191 -14.73 -12.29 13.84
N ASP A 192 -14.84 -13.56 14.24
CA ASP A 192 -13.95 -14.62 13.75
C ASP A 192 -14.25 -14.96 12.29
N THR A 193 -13.43 -15.80 11.67
CA THR A 193 -13.64 -16.22 10.27
C THR A 193 -14.95 -16.98 10.01
N LYS A 194 -15.62 -17.48 11.05
CA LYS A 194 -16.92 -18.18 11.00
C LYS A 194 -18.10 -17.26 11.33
N ASP A 195 -17.86 -15.95 11.38
CA ASP A 195 -18.86 -14.91 11.67
C ASP A 195 -19.38 -14.87 13.13
N LYS A 196 -18.67 -15.51 14.07
CA LYS A 196 -18.97 -15.40 15.50
C LYS A 196 -18.36 -14.13 16.09
N VAL A 197 -19.09 -13.46 17.00
CA VAL A 197 -18.67 -12.18 17.59
C VAL A 197 -17.55 -12.39 18.62
N LEU A 198 -16.42 -11.73 18.40
CA LEU A 198 -15.24 -11.76 19.29
C LEU A 198 -15.18 -10.54 20.21
N GLY A 199 -15.64 -9.39 19.72
CA GLY A 199 -15.59 -8.13 20.45
C GLY A 199 -16.06 -6.97 19.58
N PHE A 200 -15.74 -5.75 20.00
CA PHE A 200 -16.29 -4.54 19.40
C PHE A 200 -15.24 -3.43 19.25
N GLY A 201 -15.39 -2.65 18.18
CA GLY A 201 -14.88 -1.29 18.08
C GLY A 201 -16.01 -0.30 18.32
N GLY A 202 -15.72 0.85 18.92
CA GLY A 202 -16.70 1.86 19.26
C GLY A 202 -16.21 3.25 18.90
N ARG A 203 -16.88 3.93 17.96
CA ARG A 203 -16.57 5.31 17.59
C ARG A 203 -17.43 6.28 18.39
N GLY A 204 -16.80 7.22 19.09
CA GLY A 204 -17.50 8.33 19.73
C GLY A 204 -18.20 9.22 18.70
N ILE A 205 -19.45 9.57 18.97
CA ILE A 205 -20.28 10.36 18.04
C ILE A 205 -20.27 11.85 18.41
N GLN A 206 -19.95 12.18 19.66
CA GLN A 206 -19.68 13.55 20.08
C GLN A 206 -18.22 13.93 19.82
N THR A 207 -17.97 15.21 19.52
CA THR A 207 -16.66 15.73 19.13
C THR A 207 -15.64 15.75 20.27
N ASP A 208 -16.11 15.86 21.51
CA ASP A 208 -15.32 15.89 22.74
C ASP A 208 -15.13 14.50 23.38
N GLN A 209 -15.71 13.45 22.81
CA GLN A 209 -15.62 12.11 23.36
C GLN A 209 -14.25 11.48 23.12
N VAL A 210 -13.46 11.34 24.19
CA VAL A 210 -12.12 10.74 24.17
C VAL A 210 -12.15 9.32 24.77
N PRO A 211 -11.48 8.33 24.14
CA PRO A 211 -10.85 8.37 22.82
C PRO A 211 -11.89 8.34 21.68
N LYS A 212 -11.52 8.87 20.50
CA LYS A 212 -12.38 8.88 19.29
C LYS A 212 -12.81 7.46 18.89
N TYR A 213 -11.89 6.50 18.93
CA TYR A 213 -12.17 5.08 18.77
C TYR A 213 -11.74 4.32 20.03
N LEU A 214 -12.57 3.36 20.44
CA LEU A 214 -12.34 2.49 21.59
C LEU A 214 -12.60 1.05 21.17
N ASN A 215 -11.63 0.16 21.34
CA ASN A 215 -11.82 -1.26 21.08
C ASN A 215 -12.02 -2.00 22.40
N SER A 216 -12.72 -3.14 22.35
CA SER A 216 -12.74 -4.10 23.46
C SER A 216 -11.33 -4.35 23.99
N PRO A 217 -11.15 -4.56 25.31
CA PRO A 217 -9.89 -5.04 25.84
C PRO A 217 -9.57 -6.43 25.27
N GLU A 218 -8.34 -6.90 25.49
CA GLU A 218 -8.00 -8.30 25.19
C GLU A 218 -8.88 -9.24 26.03
N THR A 219 -9.42 -10.29 25.42
CA THR A 219 -10.24 -11.30 26.09
C THR A 219 -9.78 -12.70 25.65
N PRO A 220 -10.24 -13.79 26.30
CA PRO A 220 -9.94 -15.14 25.82
C PRO A 220 -10.34 -15.40 24.36
N LEU A 221 -11.36 -14.68 23.84
CA LEU A 221 -11.80 -14.79 22.45
C LEU A 221 -11.13 -13.77 21.52
N PHE A 222 -10.63 -12.67 22.06
CA PHE A 222 -10.28 -11.51 21.25
C PHE A 222 -8.87 -11.02 21.55
N GLN A 223 -7.99 -11.21 20.56
CA GLN A 223 -6.65 -10.64 20.57
C GLN A 223 -6.45 -9.69 19.38
N LYS A 224 -6.20 -8.41 19.65
CA LYS A 224 -6.12 -7.37 18.60
C LYS A 224 -5.00 -7.62 17.60
N SER A 225 -3.95 -8.31 18.02
CA SER A 225 -2.79 -8.65 17.20
C SER A 225 -3.01 -9.83 16.27
N HIS A 226 -4.12 -10.56 16.41
CA HIS A 226 -4.42 -11.80 15.67
C HIS A 226 -5.69 -11.72 14.82
N VAL A 227 -6.42 -10.61 14.90
CA VAL A 227 -7.75 -10.46 14.29
C VAL A 227 -7.76 -9.20 13.44
N LEU A 228 -8.18 -9.37 12.20
CA LEU A 228 -8.47 -8.25 11.31
C LEU A 228 -9.97 -8.00 11.27
N PHE A 229 -10.37 -6.72 11.29
CA PHE A 229 -11.74 -6.35 11.03
C PHE A 229 -12.18 -6.85 9.65
N ALA A 230 -13.44 -7.32 9.55
CA ALA A 230 -14.06 -7.85 8.34
C ALA A 230 -13.43 -9.14 7.77
N GLN A 231 -12.54 -9.82 8.50
CA GLN A 231 -11.93 -11.07 8.03
C GLN A 231 -12.95 -12.16 7.65
N ASN A 232 -14.09 -12.20 8.33
CA ASN A 232 -15.24 -13.09 8.05
C ASN A 232 -15.88 -12.85 6.67
N ILE A 233 -15.82 -11.60 6.19
CA ILE A 233 -16.39 -11.17 4.92
C ILE A 233 -15.32 -11.26 3.83
N ALA A 234 -14.18 -10.61 4.06
CA ALA A 234 -13.11 -10.47 3.09
C ALA A 234 -12.54 -11.81 2.64
N PHE A 235 -12.28 -12.72 3.58
CA PHE A 235 -11.59 -13.97 3.27
C PHE A 235 -12.38 -14.92 2.36
N LYS A 236 -13.71 -14.74 2.26
CA LYS A 236 -14.56 -15.50 1.34
C LYS A 236 -14.45 -15.01 -0.11
N ASN A 237 -13.98 -13.78 -0.31
CA ASN A 237 -13.91 -13.11 -1.62
C ASN A 237 -12.47 -13.03 -2.18
N ILE A 238 -11.47 -13.50 -1.43
CA ILE A 238 -10.08 -13.53 -1.88
C ILE A 238 -9.92 -14.61 -2.96
N MET A 239 -9.36 -14.21 -4.09
CA MET A 239 -8.97 -15.07 -5.21
C MET A 239 -7.58 -14.64 -5.69
N THR A 240 -7.01 -15.35 -6.66
CA THR A 240 -5.69 -15.03 -7.24
C THR A 240 -5.61 -13.62 -7.81
N ASP A 241 -6.68 -13.14 -8.46
CA ASP A 241 -6.72 -11.79 -9.07
C ASP A 241 -7.38 -10.74 -8.15
N THR A 242 -7.82 -11.15 -6.96
CA THR A 242 -8.49 -10.29 -5.97
C THR A 242 -7.78 -10.41 -4.61
N PRO A 243 -6.60 -9.79 -4.46
CA PRO A 243 -5.86 -9.84 -3.21
C PRO A 243 -6.65 -9.18 -2.05
N PRO A 244 -6.35 -9.56 -0.79
CA PRO A 244 -6.81 -8.77 0.35
C PRO A 244 -6.24 -7.35 0.30
N VAL A 245 -7.10 -6.37 0.58
CA VAL A 245 -6.73 -4.95 0.68
C VAL A 245 -6.75 -4.53 2.15
N VAL A 246 -5.58 -4.25 2.72
CA VAL A 246 -5.43 -3.85 4.12
C VAL A 246 -5.47 -2.32 4.20
N VAL A 247 -6.45 -1.77 4.91
CA VAL A 247 -6.59 -0.33 5.19
C VAL A 247 -6.49 -0.05 6.70
N GLU A 248 -6.49 1.21 7.10
CA GLU A 248 -6.24 1.61 8.49
C GLU A 248 -7.47 1.50 9.40
N GLY A 249 -8.67 1.76 8.89
CA GLY A 249 -9.86 1.94 9.73
C GLY A 249 -11.09 1.12 9.34
N TYR A 250 -12.01 0.98 10.31
CA TYR A 250 -13.31 0.35 10.13
C TYR A 250 -14.15 1.00 9.02
N THR A 251 -14.13 2.33 9.00
CA THR A 251 -14.90 3.12 8.03
C THR A 251 -14.41 2.85 6.62
N ASP A 252 -13.11 2.75 6.42
CA ASP A 252 -12.49 2.55 5.11
C ASP A 252 -12.86 1.18 4.56
N VAL A 253 -12.80 0.14 5.40
CA VAL A 253 -13.25 -1.21 5.02
C VAL A 253 -14.71 -1.22 4.58
N MET A 254 -15.61 -0.58 5.35
CA MET A 254 -17.03 -0.55 5.01
C MET A 254 -17.30 0.23 3.72
N ARG A 255 -16.59 1.35 3.50
CA ARG A 255 -16.72 2.16 2.29
C ARG A 255 -16.18 1.43 1.07
N LEU A 256 -15.04 0.75 1.21
CA LEU A 256 -14.48 -0.10 0.17
C LEU A 256 -15.43 -1.23 -0.21
N TYR A 257 -15.96 -1.94 0.80
CA TYR A 257 -16.95 -3.00 0.58
C TYR A 257 -18.18 -2.50 -0.19
N GLN A 258 -18.75 -1.36 0.20
CA GLN A 258 -19.92 -0.78 -0.48
C GLN A 258 -19.64 -0.40 -1.93
N ASN A 259 -18.36 -0.16 -2.27
CA ASN A 259 -17.91 0.19 -3.62
C ASN A 259 -17.33 -1.01 -4.39
N GLY A 260 -17.55 -2.24 -3.92
CA GLY A 260 -17.18 -3.48 -4.62
C GLY A 260 -15.79 -4.03 -4.27
N PHE A 261 -15.03 -3.37 -3.41
CA PHE A 261 -13.74 -3.86 -2.90
C PHE A 261 -13.98 -4.77 -1.68
N THR A 262 -14.55 -5.95 -1.93
CA THR A 262 -15.07 -6.84 -0.87
C THR A 262 -14.01 -7.61 -0.08
N THR A 263 -12.73 -7.53 -0.50
CA THR A 263 -11.57 -8.14 0.17
C THR A 263 -10.88 -7.22 1.18
N ALA A 264 -11.48 -6.06 1.47
CA ALA A 264 -10.92 -5.07 2.39
C ALA A 264 -10.95 -5.55 3.86
N VAL A 265 -9.86 -5.31 4.58
CA VAL A 265 -9.69 -5.63 6.01
C VAL A 265 -8.90 -4.53 6.71
N ALA A 266 -8.98 -4.42 8.04
CA ALA A 266 -8.22 -3.43 8.80
C ALA A 266 -7.70 -3.99 10.15
N PRO A 267 -6.50 -3.59 10.59
CA PRO A 267 -6.06 -3.77 11.98
C PRO A 267 -6.95 -3.00 12.96
N LEU A 268 -6.93 -3.43 14.24
CA LEU A 268 -7.90 -2.99 15.24
C LEU A 268 -7.32 -1.87 16.11
N GLY A 269 -7.02 -0.72 15.49
CA GLY A 269 -6.45 0.46 16.16
C GLY A 269 -5.05 0.23 16.74
N THR A 270 -4.36 -0.80 16.26
CA THR A 270 -2.98 -1.17 16.62
C THR A 270 -2.12 -1.22 15.36
N ALA A 271 -0.80 -1.17 15.53
CA ALA A 271 0.10 -1.41 14.42
C ALA A 271 -0.12 -2.80 13.82
N PHE A 272 0.02 -2.91 12.50
CA PHE A 272 0.02 -4.20 11.80
C PHE A 272 1.11 -5.12 12.39
N THR A 273 0.78 -6.40 12.53
CA THR A 273 1.61 -7.38 13.24
C THR A 273 2.04 -8.51 12.30
N GLU A 274 3.05 -9.26 12.72
CA GLU A 274 3.46 -10.48 12.01
C GLU A 274 2.36 -11.54 11.95
N HIS A 275 1.53 -11.66 13.00
CA HIS A 275 0.40 -12.60 12.99
C HIS A 275 -0.66 -12.19 11.96
N HIS A 276 -0.91 -10.88 11.78
CA HIS A 276 -1.75 -10.39 10.69
C HIS A 276 -1.16 -10.74 9.32
N LEU A 277 0.16 -10.67 9.17
CA LEU A 277 0.82 -11.11 7.94
C LEU A 277 0.63 -12.60 7.68
N ASP A 278 0.85 -13.44 8.69
CA ASP A 278 0.72 -14.89 8.59
C ASP A 278 -0.72 -15.32 8.21
N ILE A 279 -1.74 -14.63 8.72
CA ILE A 279 -3.13 -14.93 8.34
C ILE A 279 -3.45 -14.50 6.91
N LEU A 280 -2.84 -13.41 6.41
CA LEU A 280 -3.04 -12.94 5.04
C LEU A 280 -2.29 -13.82 4.04
N TRP A 281 -1.03 -14.15 4.32
CA TRP A 281 -0.20 -15.00 3.45
C TRP A 281 -0.70 -16.44 3.33
N ARG A 282 -1.40 -16.96 4.34
CA ARG A 282 -2.12 -18.24 4.18
C ARG A 282 -3.23 -18.23 3.13
N ARG A 283 -3.66 -17.04 2.68
CA ARG A 283 -4.79 -16.86 1.74
C ARG A 283 -4.36 -16.28 0.41
N HIS A 284 -3.40 -15.37 0.42
CA HIS A 284 -2.89 -14.73 -0.79
C HIS A 284 -1.41 -14.43 -0.64
N SER A 285 -0.61 -14.76 -1.65
CA SER A 285 0.85 -14.58 -1.62
C SER A 285 1.28 -13.11 -1.61
N SER A 286 0.44 -12.20 -2.12
CA SER A 286 0.75 -10.76 -2.22
C SER A 286 -0.43 -9.89 -1.76
N PRO A 287 -0.64 -9.69 -0.44
CA PRO A 287 -1.59 -8.70 0.07
C PRO A 287 -1.23 -7.28 -0.39
N LEU A 288 -2.26 -6.45 -0.60
CA LEU A 288 -2.12 -5.03 -0.90
C LEU A 288 -2.41 -4.20 0.34
N PHE A 289 -1.53 -3.29 0.71
CA PHE A 289 -1.72 -2.34 1.81
C PHE A 289 -2.00 -0.95 1.24
N CYS A 290 -3.07 -0.32 1.70
CA CYS A 290 -3.48 1.01 1.30
C CYS A 290 -3.50 1.92 2.54
N PHE A 291 -2.63 2.92 2.55
CA PHE A 291 -2.44 3.86 3.66
C PHE A 291 -2.96 5.25 3.31
N ASP A 292 -3.34 5.99 4.35
CA ASP A 292 -3.81 7.36 4.21
C ASP A 292 -2.69 8.26 3.67
N GLY A 293 -3.07 9.29 2.91
CA GLY A 293 -2.17 10.26 2.29
C GLY A 293 -1.63 11.30 3.27
N ASP A 294 -1.35 10.91 4.51
CA ASP A 294 -0.75 11.77 5.51
C ASP A 294 0.59 11.19 6.02
N ASN A 295 1.28 11.95 6.87
CA ASN A 295 2.57 11.49 7.40
C ASN A 295 2.40 10.26 8.31
N ALA A 296 1.28 10.11 9.02
CA ALA A 296 1.05 8.96 9.88
C ALA A 296 0.88 7.68 9.05
N GLY A 297 0.08 7.74 7.99
CA GLY A 297 -0.08 6.67 7.00
C GLY A 297 1.24 6.31 6.32
N PHE A 298 2.05 7.31 5.94
CA PHE A 298 3.38 7.07 5.39
C PHE A 298 4.32 6.35 6.37
N GLN A 299 4.37 6.76 7.64
CA GLN A 299 5.16 6.06 8.66
C GLN A 299 4.64 4.65 8.94
N ALA A 300 3.31 4.45 8.92
CA ALA A 300 2.69 3.15 9.04
C ALA A 300 3.06 2.22 7.87
N ALA A 301 3.13 2.76 6.65
CA ALA A 301 3.57 2.03 5.46
C ALA A 301 5.03 1.56 5.58
N ILE A 302 5.95 2.44 6.01
CA ILE A 302 7.36 2.08 6.24
C ILE A 302 7.45 0.98 7.31
N LYS A 303 6.79 1.16 8.45
CA LYS A 303 6.81 0.18 9.54
C LYS A 303 6.31 -1.18 9.07
N THR A 304 5.20 -1.18 8.33
CA THR A 304 4.61 -2.41 7.76
C THR A 304 5.55 -3.06 6.75
N SER A 305 6.25 -2.28 5.92
CA SER A 305 7.25 -2.81 4.99
C SER A 305 8.40 -3.52 5.71
N HIS A 306 8.88 -3.00 6.84
CA HIS A 306 9.92 -3.64 7.65
C HIS A 306 9.41 -4.92 8.32
N THR A 307 8.19 -4.91 8.87
CA THR A 307 7.55 -6.12 9.43
C THR A 307 7.42 -7.23 8.39
N ILE A 308 7.05 -6.88 7.16
CA ILE A 308 6.94 -7.84 6.06
C ILE A 308 8.30 -8.35 5.62
N LEU A 309 9.28 -7.44 5.48
CA LEU A 309 10.62 -7.77 5.06
C LEU A 309 11.29 -8.77 6.02
N ALA A 310 11.12 -8.60 7.33
CA ALA A 310 11.68 -9.51 8.33
C ALA A 310 11.14 -10.96 8.24
N LYS A 311 9.99 -11.16 7.58
CA LYS A 311 9.36 -12.49 7.39
C LYS A 311 9.26 -12.92 5.93
N ILE A 312 9.82 -12.15 5.01
CA ILE A 312 9.71 -12.41 3.58
C ILE A 312 10.33 -13.77 3.25
N LYS A 313 9.69 -14.51 2.36
CA LYS A 313 10.10 -15.84 1.92
C LYS A 313 9.76 -16.03 0.44
N PRO A 314 10.40 -16.98 -0.27
CA PRO A 314 10.16 -17.17 -1.69
C PRO A 314 8.68 -17.36 -2.02
N ASN A 315 8.22 -16.75 -3.12
CA ASN A 315 6.83 -16.72 -3.58
C ASN A 315 5.84 -15.89 -2.75
N PHE A 316 6.29 -15.20 -1.70
CA PHE A 316 5.47 -14.26 -0.94
C PHE A 316 5.94 -12.83 -1.15
N SER A 317 5.01 -11.88 -1.15
CA SER A 317 5.28 -10.47 -1.39
C SER A 317 4.19 -9.61 -0.73
N ALA A 318 4.23 -8.31 -1.00
CA ALA A 318 3.20 -7.34 -0.66
C ALA A 318 3.28 -6.14 -1.60
N LYS A 319 2.17 -5.42 -1.72
CA LYS A 319 2.07 -4.18 -2.50
C LYS A 319 1.64 -3.03 -1.61
N PHE A 320 2.11 -1.81 -1.91
CA PHE A 320 1.86 -0.62 -1.12
C PHE A 320 1.25 0.48 -1.97
N CYS A 321 0.06 0.94 -1.58
CA CYS A 321 -0.61 2.10 -2.14
C CYS A 321 -0.63 3.19 -1.06
N ILE A 322 -0.01 4.33 -1.34
CA ILE A 322 -0.14 5.54 -0.51
C ILE A 322 -1.10 6.46 -1.24
N LEU A 323 -2.17 6.87 -0.57
CA LEU A 323 -3.15 7.77 -1.16
C LEU A 323 -2.56 9.18 -1.37
N PRO A 324 -3.11 9.96 -2.31
CA PRO A 324 -2.73 11.36 -2.48
C PRO A 324 -2.93 12.18 -1.20
N VAL A 325 -2.17 13.26 -1.08
CA VAL A 325 -2.11 14.05 0.15
C VAL A 325 -3.50 14.49 0.59
N GLY A 326 -3.84 14.21 1.85
CA GLY A 326 -5.12 14.60 2.46
C GLY A 326 -6.28 13.65 2.19
N HIS A 327 -6.05 12.52 1.52
CA HIS A 327 -7.08 11.50 1.28
C HIS A 327 -6.92 10.25 2.14
N ASP A 328 -8.06 9.80 2.68
CA ASP A 328 -8.31 8.42 3.15
C ASP A 328 -9.11 7.65 2.06
N PRO A 329 -9.26 6.30 2.16
CA PRO A 329 -9.99 5.55 1.15
C PRO A 329 -11.44 6.02 0.96
N ASP A 330 -12.11 6.46 2.03
CA ASP A 330 -13.48 6.99 1.97
C ASP A 330 -13.56 8.26 1.13
N SER A 331 -12.78 9.28 1.47
CA SER A 331 -12.74 10.58 0.78
C SER A 331 -12.23 10.46 -0.64
N TYR A 332 -11.25 9.60 -0.91
CA TYR A 332 -10.79 9.36 -2.28
C TYR A 332 -11.89 8.75 -3.15
N LEU A 333 -12.58 7.71 -2.66
CA LEU A 333 -13.71 7.11 -3.38
C LEU A 333 -14.85 8.11 -3.62
N GLN A 334 -15.07 9.03 -2.69
CA GLN A 334 -16.10 10.06 -2.84
C GLN A 334 -15.75 11.08 -3.93
N ASN A 335 -14.48 11.43 -4.08
CA ASN A 335 -14.04 12.48 -5.01
C ASN A 335 -13.69 11.92 -6.40
N GLU A 336 -12.97 10.80 -6.45
CA GLU A 336 -12.37 10.25 -7.66
C GLU A 336 -13.11 9.01 -8.19
N GLY A 337 -13.95 8.38 -7.36
CA GLY A 337 -14.74 7.22 -7.75
C GLY A 337 -13.95 5.90 -7.82
N THR A 338 -14.69 4.83 -8.13
CA THR A 338 -14.19 3.45 -8.06
C THR A 338 -13.17 3.10 -9.15
N TYR A 339 -13.34 3.66 -10.35
CA TYR A 339 -12.44 3.42 -11.47
C TYR A 339 -11.02 3.95 -11.16
N ASN A 340 -10.93 5.21 -10.73
CA ASN A 340 -9.64 5.83 -10.38
C ASN A 340 -9.00 5.13 -9.18
N PHE A 341 -9.79 4.75 -8.16
CA PHE A 341 -9.27 4.00 -7.03
C PHE A 341 -8.68 2.65 -7.47
N LYS A 342 -9.34 1.93 -8.38
CA LYS A 342 -8.81 0.67 -8.95
C LYS A 342 -7.49 0.89 -9.70
N GLN A 343 -7.38 1.95 -10.49
CA GLN A 343 -6.14 2.32 -11.20
C GLN A 343 -5.01 2.67 -10.21
N LEU A 344 -5.35 3.37 -9.13
CA LEU A 344 -4.41 3.68 -8.07
C LEU A 344 -3.87 2.40 -7.41
N LEU A 345 -4.76 1.46 -7.07
CA LEU A 345 -4.37 0.16 -6.51
C LEU A 345 -3.51 -0.67 -7.47
N SER A 346 -3.77 -0.64 -8.78
CA SER A 346 -2.94 -1.36 -9.76
C SER A 346 -1.52 -0.79 -9.88
N ASN A 347 -1.33 0.48 -9.55
CA ASN A 347 -0.03 1.15 -9.54
C ASN A 347 0.71 1.05 -8.18
N ALA A 348 0.23 0.16 -7.29
CA ALA A 348 0.82 -0.04 -5.99
C ALA A 348 2.31 -0.48 -6.08
N LYS A 349 3.12 0.12 -5.22
CA LYS A 349 4.56 -0.02 -5.15
C LYS A 349 4.98 -1.36 -4.55
N SER A 350 6.17 -1.84 -4.91
CA SER A 350 6.75 -3.04 -4.31
C SER A 350 7.22 -2.80 -2.87
N ILE A 351 7.51 -3.86 -2.12
CA ILE A 351 8.15 -3.76 -0.80
C ILE A 351 9.46 -2.96 -0.91
N SER A 352 10.30 -3.25 -1.91
CA SER A 352 11.58 -2.56 -2.08
C SER A 352 11.40 -1.07 -2.36
N ASP A 353 10.41 -0.70 -3.17
CA ASP A 353 10.10 0.71 -3.44
C ASP A 353 9.60 1.42 -2.18
N MET A 354 8.77 0.75 -1.37
CA MET A 354 8.27 1.33 -0.13
C MET A 354 9.41 1.56 0.89
N VAL A 355 10.29 0.58 1.07
CA VAL A 355 11.49 0.72 1.92
C VAL A 355 12.38 1.85 1.41
N TRP A 356 12.59 1.90 0.08
CA TRP A 356 13.38 2.96 -0.56
C TRP A 356 12.78 4.35 -0.32
N MET A 357 11.47 4.53 -0.51
CA MET A 357 10.78 5.80 -0.25
C MET A 357 10.98 6.28 1.20
N GLY A 358 10.97 5.36 2.17
CA GLY A 358 11.25 5.70 3.57
C GLY A 358 12.67 6.19 3.79
N LEU A 359 13.65 5.50 3.20
CA LEU A 359 15.06 5.88 3.27
C LEU A 359 15.34 7.22 2.57
N GLU A 360 14.77 7.43 1.38
CA GLU A 360 14.85 8.68 0.62
C GLU A 360 14.25 9.85 1.42
N ASN A 361 13.08 9.65 2.03
CA ASN A 361 12.44 10.66 2.86
C ASN A 361 13.28 11.04 4.09
N LYS A 362 14.05 10.08 4.64
CA LYS A 362 14.89 10.29 5.81
C LYS A 362 16.24 10.95 5.48
N TYR A 363 16.86 10.56 4.36
CA TYR A 363 18.25 10.93 4.06
C TYR A 363 18.43 11.89 2.90
N LEU A 364 17.46 12.00 1.99
CA LEU A 364 17.60 12.83 0.80
C LEU A 364 16.73 14.09 0.91
N LYS A 365 15.44 13.96 1.22
CA LYS A 365 14.51 15.11 1.29
C LYS A 365 14.92 16.22 2.28
N PRO A 366 15.48 15.95 3.47
CA PRO A 366 15.95 17.00 4.38
C PRO A 366 17.10 17.83 3.80
N HIS A 367 17.78 17.30 2.77
CA HIS A 367 18.93 17.92 2.10
C HIS A 367 18.58 18.40 0.68
N GLN A 368 17.28 18.58 0.37
CA GLN A 368 16.78 19.17 -0.88
C GLN A 368 16.44 20.70 -0.83
N PRO A 369 17.29 21.63 -0.32
CA PRO A 369 17.05 23.06 -0.56
C PRO A 369 17.60 23.61 -1.90
N SER A 370 18.45 22.89 -2.63
CA SER A 370 19.01 23.34 -3.90
C SER A 370 19.40 22.13 -4.79
N GLU A 371 19.56 22.35 -6.09
CA GLU A 371 19.73 21.37 -7.19
C GLU A 371 20.83 20.28 -7.04
N TYR A 372 21.48 20.15 -5.89
CA TYR A 372 22.44 19.10 -5.60
C TYR A 372 22.17 18.46 -4.23
N ILE A 373 21.97 17.14 -4.23
CA ILE A 373 22.04 16.30 -3.04
C ILE A 373 23.52 16.22 -2.63
N ASP A 374 24.05 17.26 -1.97
CA ASP A 374 25.39 17.23 -1.35
C ASP A 374 25.28 16.60 0.04
N VAL A 375 25.04 15.29 0.04
CA VAL A 375 24.96 14.48 1.26
C VAL A 375 26.39 14.13 1.68
N SER A 376 26.76 14.50 2.90
CA SER A 376 28.11 14.30 3.44
C SER A 376 28.49 12.81 3.47
N PRO A 377 29.80 12.47 3.43
CA PRO A 377 30.25 11.08 3.56
C PRO A 377 29.68 10.36 4.79
N GLU A 378 29.50 11.07 5.90
CA GLU A 378 28.91 10.55 7.15
C GLU A 378 27.43 10.17 6.97
N ILE A 379 26.66 11.00 6.26
CA ILE A 379 25.25 10.72 5.98
C ILE A 379 25.13 9.59 4.94
N LYS A 380 25.96 9.58 3.90
CA LYS A 380 26.02 8.45 2.95
C LYS A 380 26.35 7.13 3.64
N THR A 381 27.28 7.16 4.59
CA THR A 381 27.64 5.99 5.41
C THR A 381 26.47 5.56 6.27
N SER A 382 25.78 6.49 6.93
CA SER A 382 24.58 6.19 7.72
C SER A 382 23.46 5.59 6.89
N PHE A 383 23.18 6.16 5.72
CA PHE A 383 22.18 5.68 4.78
C PHE A 383 22.52 4.25 4.31
N LYS A 384 23.75 4.01 3.84
CA LYS A 384 24.18 2.67 3.42
C LYS A 384 24.15 1.66 4.57
N ARG A 385 24.48 2.07 5.80
CA ARG A 385 24.35 1.23 7.00
C ARG A 385 22.90 0.85 7.29
N GLU A 386 21.96 1.76 7.15
CA GLU A 386 20.54 1.46 7.37
C GLU A 386 19.98 0.49 6.31
N ILE A 387 20.42 0.61 5.04
CA ILE A 387 20.12 -0.40 4.01
C ILE A 387 20.57 -1.79 4.46
N PHE A 388 21.82 -1.92 4.94
CA PHE A 388 22.33 -3.19 5.44
C PHE A 388 21.58 -3.68 6.68
N GLN A 389 21.23 -2.80 7.61
CA GLN A 389 20.45 -3.17 8.79
C GLN A 389 19.07 -3.70 8.42
N ILE A 390 18.33 -2.98 7.56
CA ILE A 390 16.99 -3.39 7.12
C ILE A 390 17.05 -4.75 6.41
N THR A 391 17.97 -4.90 5.44
CA THR A 391 18.10 -6.15 4.68
C THR A 391 18.60 -7.32 5.52
N SER A 392 19.40 -7.07 6.57
CA SER A 392 19.83 -8.12 7.51
C SER A 392 18.72 -8.77 8.32
N THR A 393 17.51 -8.19 8.33
CA THR A 393 16.34 -8.79 8.98
C THR A 393 15.71 -9.92 8.16
N ILE A 394 16.05 -10.02 6.87
CA ILE A 394 15.53 -11.06 5.97
C ILE A 394 16.18 -12.40 6.33
N GLN A 395 15.35 -13.41 6.56
CA GLN A 395 15.82 -14.74 6.98
C GLN A 395 16.37 -15.58 5.82
N ASP A 396 15.83 -15.39 4.62
CA ASP A 396 16.23 -16.13 3.41
C ASP A 396 17.44 -15.45 2.75
N GLU A 397 18.55 -16.16 2.61
CA GLU A 397 19.84 -15.60 2.17
C GLU A 397 19.78 -15.04 0.73
N ASP A 398 19.12 -15.76 -0.19
CA ASP A 398 19.00 -15.31 -1.57
C ASP A 398 18.13 -14.04 -1.66
N LEU A 399 16.98 -14.02 -0.98
CA LEU A 399 16.14 -12.82 -0.92
C LEU A 399 16.86 -11.66 -0.26
N GLN A 400 17.61 -11.91 0.82
CA GLN A 400 18.43 -10.90 1.47
C GLN A 400 19.36 -10.22 0.46
N ASP A 401 20.09 -11.02 -0.32
CA ASP A 401 21.03 -10.50 -1.30
C ASP A 401 20.33 -9.76 -2.44
N PHE A 402 19.21 -10.26 -2.97
CA PHE A 402 18.46 -9.57 -4.02
C PHE A 402 17.88 -8.22 -3.57
N PHE A 403 17.28 -8.14 -2.37
CA PHE A 403 16.77 -6.88 -1.82
C PHE A 403 17.91 -5.89 -1.54
N LYS A 404 19.03 -6.36 -1.00
CA LYS A 404 20.22 -5.56 -0.77
C LYS A 404 20.80 -5.00 -2.05
N GLN A 405 20.96 -5.82 -3.09
CA GLN A 405 21.43 -5.38 -4.40
C GLN A 405 20.48 -4.34 -5.02
N ASP A 406 19.16 -4.54 -4.92
CA ASP A 406 18.17 -3.59 -5.42
C ASP A 406 18.25 -2.22 -4.74
N LEU A 407 18.29 -2.21 -3.40
CA LEU A 407 18.39 -0.97 -2.61
C LEU A 407 19.75 -0.28 -2.81
N LEU A 408 20.84 -1.04 -2.95
CA LEU A 408 22.16 -0.46 -3.25
C LEU A 408 22.20 0.14 -4.65
N ARG A 409 21.57 -0.48 -5.65
CA ARG A 409 21.47 0.10 -7.00
C ARG A 409 20.75 1.44 -6.98
N LYS A 410 19.64 1.52 -6.24
CA LYS A 410 18.91 2.79 -6.02
C LYS A 410 19.78 3.81 -5.28
N PHE A 411 20.49 3.40 -4.24
CA PHE A 411 21.47 4.24 -3.52
C PHE A 411 22.55 4.80 -4.45
N ASP A 412 23.22 3.93 -5.20
CA ASP A 412 24.30 4.33 -6.11
C ASP A 412 23.75 5.29 -7.18
N SER A 413 22.56 5.03 -7.74
CA SER A 413 21.91 5.93 -8.71
C SER A 413 21.69 7.37 -8.20
N CYS A 414 21.47 7.55 -6.89
CA CYS A 414 21.34 8.88 -6.29
C CYS A 414 22.67 9.63 -6.14
N PHE A 415 23.81 8.92 -6.12
CA PHE A 415 25.12 9.50 -5.80
C PHE A 415 26.15 9.35 -6.93
N ASP A 416 25.90 8.53 -7.94
CA ASP A 416 26.82 8.20 -9.05
C ASP A 416 26.97 9.31 -10.10
N TYR A 417 26.39 10.48 -9.86
CA TYR A 417 26.61 11.66 -10.71
C TYR A 417 28.10 12.13 -10.74
N ARG A 418 28.96 11.59 -9.85
CA ARG A 418 30.41 11.88 -9.79
C ARG A 418 31.32 10.74 -10.31
N THR A 419 30.86 9.49 -10.44
CA THR A 419 31.74 8.34 -10.73
C THR A 419 31.88 8.04 -12.23
N VAL A 420 30.92 8.44 -13.05
CA VAL A 420 31.00 8.34 -14.53
C VAL A 420 32.09 9.23 -15.13
N LYS A 421 32.59 10.24 -14.40
CA LYS A 421 33.60 11.18 -14.89
C LYS A 421 35.03 10.62 -14.93
N ASN A 422 35.33 9.56 -14.16
CA ASN A 422 36.72 9.08 -14.04
C ASN A 422 37.05 7.85 -14.91
N ASN A 423 36.06 7.16 -15.49
CA ASN A 423 36.31 5.95 -16.31
C ASN A 423 35.92 6.06 -17.79
N LYS A 424 35.46 7.21 -18.29
CA LYS A 424 35.28 7.44 -19.74
C LYS A 424 36.41 8.29 -20.31
N LYS A 425 37.61 7.72 -20.41
CA LYS A 425 38.59 8.18 -21.42
C LYS A 425 38.12 7.64 -22.78
N GLY A 426 37.47 8.50 -23.55
CA GLY A 426 37.13 8.22 -24.95
C GLY A 426 35.74 8.69 -25.33
N GLY A 427 35.59 9.99 -25.61
CA GLY A 427 34.37 10.58 -26.17
C GLY A 427 34.01 11.90 -25.49
N PRO A 428 33.76 13.00 -26.24
CA PRO A 428 33.30 14.26 -25.64
C PRO A 428 31.91 14.06 -25.01
N SER A 429 31.84 14.18 -23.68
CA SER A 429 30.59 14.09 -22.90
C SER A 429 29.66 15.28 -23.17
N TYR A 430 28.34 15.04 -23.18
CA TYR A 430 27.31 16.07 -23.32
C TYR A 430 27.44 17.21 -22.28
N LYS A 431 28.07 16.95 -21.12
CA LYS A 431 28.43 17.97 -20.11
C LYS A 431 29.40 19.05 -20.63
N SER A 432 30.37 18.71 -21.50
CA SER A 432 31.26 19.74 -22.09
C SER A 432 30.58 20.54 -23.19
N LEU A 433 29.56 19.96 -23.83
CA LEU A 433 28.73 20.60 -24.85
C LEU A 433 27.70 21.57 -24.26
N ASN A 434 27.09 21.28 -23.11
CA ASN A 434 26.25 22.22 -22.37
C ASN A 434 27.02 23.48 -21.92
N GLN A 435 28.31 23.33 -21.58
CA GLN A 435 29.17 24.46 -21.26
C GLN A 435 29.51 25.31 -22.49
N GLY A 436 29.70 24.68 -23.66
CA GLY A 436 29.86 25.37 -24.95
C GLY A 436 28.59 26.10 -25.39
N LEU A 437 27.42 25.48 -25.24
CA LEU A 437 26.10 26.03 -25.51
C LEU A 437 25.80 27.24 -24.62
N LEU A 438 25.98 27.10 -23.30
CA LEU A 438 25.82 28.19 -22.34
C LEU A 438 26.83 29.32 -22.59
N ASN A 439 28.04 29.02 -23.05
CA ASN A 439 29.04 30.03 -23.40
C ASN A 439 28.72 30.78 -24.70
N GLN A 440 28.16 30.12 -25.73
CA GLN A 440 27.67 30.78 -26.95
C GLN A 440 26.41 31.62 -26.68
N VAL A 441 25.48 31.10 -25.86
CA VAL A 441 24.30 31.85 -25.39
C VAL A 441 24.72 33.06 -24.53
N LYS A 442 25.82 32.97 -23.78
CA LYS A 442 26.40 34.13 -23.05
C LYS A 442 26.90 35.23 -23.99
N GLN A 443 27.44 34.90 -25.16
CA GLN A 443 28.03 35.85 -26.12
C GLN A 443 27.00 36.65 -26.96
N SER A 444 25.72 36.28 -26.98
CA SER A 444 24.70 37.06 -27.70
C SER A 444 24.24 38.29 -26.89
N ASN A 445 24.37 39.49 -27.44
CA ASN A 445 24.11 40.77 -26.75
C ASN A 445 22.62 41.12 -26.53
N GLN A 446 21.65 40.26 -26.86
CA GLN A 446 20.20 40.53 -26.68
C GLN A 446 19.51 39.41 -25.88
N LYS A 447 18.98 39.75 -24.68
CA LYS A 447 18.39 38.78 -23.73
C LYS A 447 17.15 38.05 -24.29
N THR A 448 16.33 38.69 -25.13
CA THR A 448 15.14 38.08 -25.76
C THR A 448 15.51 36.96 -26.75
N LYS A 449 16.62 37.12 -27.48
CA LYS A 449 17.11 36.10 -28.42
C LYS A 449 17.61 34.84 -27.72
N LYS A 450 18.07 34.93 -26.46
CA LYS A 450 18.54 33.77 -25.67
C LYS A 450 17.42 32.80 -25.33
N ILE A 451 16.27 33.33 -24.93
CA ILE A 451 15.08 32.54 -24.57
C ILE A 451 14.54 31.83 -25.82
N GLU A 452 14.39 32.54 -26.93
CA GLU A 452 13.96 31.95 -28.21
C GLU A 452 14.94 30.88 -28.72
N TYR A 453 16.24 31.08 -28.49
CA TYR A 453 17.27 30.12 -28.87
C TYR A 453 17.17 28.82 -28.07
N ILE A 454 17.00 28.91 -26.74
CA ILE A 454 16.78 27.74 -25.87
C ILE A 454 15.46 27.04 -26.24
N GLN A 455 14.41 27.81 -26.51
CA GLN A 455 13.11 27.29 -26.93
C GLN A 455 13.21 26.39 -28.17
N LYS A 456 13.95 26.86 -29.19
CA LYS A 456 14.17 26.09 -30.42
C LYS A 456 14.94 24.80 -30.15
N ILE A 457 15.99 24.84 -29.33
CA ILE A 457 16.78 23.64 -29.01
C ILE A 457 15.93 22.58 -28.31
N LEU A 458 15.13 22.98 -27.32
CA LEU A 458 14.25 22.07 -26.57
C LEU A 458 13.22 21.40 -27.48
N LEU A 459 12.58 22.17 -28.39
CA LEU A 459 11.58 21.64 -29.32
C LEU A 459 12.18 20.78 -30.43
N ILE A 460 13.37 21.14 -30.95
CA ILE A 460 14.08 20.34 -31.96
C ILE A 460 14.52 19.00 -31.37
N CYS A 461 15.00 19.00 -30.12
CA CYS A 461 15.37 17.76 -29.41
C CYS A 461 14.21 16.76 -29.34
N LEU A 462 13.01 17.25 -29.03
CA LEU A 462 11.79 16.42 -28.95
C LEU A 462 11.29 15.94 -30.31
N LYS A 463 11.35 16.80 -31.34
CA LYS A 463 11.07 16.40 -32.73
C LYS A 463 11.95 15.23 -33.17
N ASN A 464 13.25 15.35 -32.89
CA ASN A 464 14.27 14.40 -33.33
C ASN A 464 14.30 13.13 -32.45
N ASN A 465 13.71 13.17 -31.25
CA ASN A 465 13.65 12.06 -30.30
C ASN A 465 12.27 11.95 -29.60
N PRO A 466 11.21 11.49 -30.29
CA PRO A 466 9.83 11.51 -29.76
C PRO A 466 9.63 10.68 -28.49
N LEU A 467 10.41 9.60 -28.30
CA LEU A 467 10.37 8.78 -27.08
C LEU A 467 10.67 9.59 -25.82
N LEU A 468 11.45 10.67 -25.93
CA LEU A 468 11.76 11.57 -24.83
C LEU A 468 10.52 12.34 -24.36
N ILE A 469 9.55 12.59 -25.23
CA ILE A 469 8.33 13.35 -24.90
C ILE A 469 7.55 12.64 -23.77
N ASN A 470 7.55 11.29 -23.73
CA ASN A 470 6.93 10.53 -22.63
C ASN A 470 7.50 10.87 -21.25
N ARG A 471 8.76 11.31 -21.19
CA ARG A 471 9.46 11.60 -19.93
C ARG A 471 9.39 13.06 -19.53
N VAL A 472 9.21 13.96 -20.50
CA VAL A 472 9.17 15.41 -20.27
C VAL A 472 7.80 16.02 -20.58
N HIS A 473 6.75 15.20 -20.61
CA HIS A 473 5.41 15.62 -21.00
C HIS A 473 4.88 16.74 -20.08
N GLU A 474 5.14 16.63 -18.77
CA GLU A 474 4.71 17.64 -17.79
C GLU A 474 5.37 19.00 -18.05
N GLU A 475 6.68 19.00 -18.30
CA GLU A 475 7.46 20.19 -18.66
C GLU A 475 7.02 20.75 -20.01
N LEU A 476 6.76 19.88 -21.00
CA LEU A 476 6.27 20.28 -22.30
C LEU A 476 4.92 20.97 -22.18
N VAL A 477 3.98 20.45 -21.37
CA VAL A 477 2.69 21.12 -21.09
C VAL A 477 2.93 22.51 -20.48
N GLN A 478 3.84 22.61 -19.52
CA GLN A 478 4.22 23.86 -18.85
C GLN A 478 5.02 24.83 -19.75
N PHE A 479 5.42 24.41 -20.96
CA PHE A 479 6.20 25.21 -21.90
C PHE A 479 5.40 26.37 -22.48
N ASN A 480 5.35 27.47 -21.74
CA ASN A 480 4.57 28.67 -22.04
C ASN A 480 5.46 29.82 -22.53
N GLY A 481 4.88 30.76 -23.27
CA GLY A 481 5.61 31.92 -23.81
C GLY A 481 6.29 31.68 -25.16
N LEU A 482 5.82 30.69 -25.93
CA LEU A 482 6.24 30.45 -27.31
C LEU A 482 5.50 31.38 -28.27
N PRO A 483 6.14 31.89 -29.35
CA PRO A 483 5.45 32.51 -30.47
C PRO A 483 4.36 31.59 -31.04
N SER A 484 3.25 32.16 -31.54
CA SER A 484 2.05 31.39 -31.96
C SER A 484 2.37 30.15 -32.80
N ARG A 485 3.22 30.31 -33.82
CA ARG A 485 3.62 29.22 -34.72
C ARG A 485 4.44 28.12 -34.04
N LEU A 486 5.32 28.47 -33.09
CA LEU A 486 6.06 27.50 -32.29
C LEU A 486 5.17 26.83 -31.24
N ASN A 487 4.14 27.53 -30.76
CA ASN A 487 3.15 26.95 -29.87
C ASN A 487 2.26 25.92 -30.60
N GLU A 488 1.86 26.20 -31.84
CA GLU A 488 1.17 25.23 -32.71
C GLU A 488 2.03 23.99 -32.95
N PHE A 489 3.33 24.17 -33.18
CA PHE A 489 4.28 23.06 -33.29
C PHE A 489 4.41 22.25 -31.99
N LYS A 490 4.53 22.93 -30.84
CA LYS A 490 4.48 22.28 -29.51
C LYS A 490 3.22 21.44 -29.34
N MET A 491 2.05 21.96 -29.72
CA MET A 491 0.79 21.22 -29.61
C MET A 491 0.82 19.93 -30.44
N VAL A 492 1.41 19.94 -31.64
CA VAL A 492 1.61 18.71 -32.42
C VAL A 492 2.48 17.69 -31.67
N LEU A 493 3.56 18.14 -31.02
CA LEU A 493 4.41 17.26 -30.21
C LEU A 493 3.67 16.71 -28.98
N THR A 494 2.82 17.51 -28.34
CA THR A 494 2.04 17.10 -27.16
C THR A 494 0.90 16.15 -27.53
N ASP A 495 0.15 16.44 -28.59
CA ASP A 495 -1.05 15.67 -28.96
C ASP A 495 -0.69 14.32 -29.61
N TYR A 496 0.49 14.20 -30.22
CA TYR A 496 0.94 13.03 -30.98
C TYR A 496 2.27 12.47 -30.48
N PHE A 497 2.54 12.58 -29.17
CA PHE A 497 3.82 12.20 -28.57
C PHE A 497 4.21 10.71 -28.67
N HIS A 498 3.25 9.85 -29.00
CA HIS A 498 3.49 8.41 -29.23
C HIS A 498 3.96 8.08 -30.67
N GLU A 499 3.94 9.06 -31.57
CA GLU A 499 4.22 8.86 -32.99
C GLU A 499 5.72 8.98 -33.32
N THR A 500 6.10 8.43 -34.48
CA THR A 500 7.50 8.52 -34.97
C THR A 500 7.86 9.93 -35.44
N THR A 501 9.16 10.23 -35.55
CA THR A 501 9.63 11.53 -36.09
C THR A 501 9.07 11.81 -37.48
N ASP A 502 9.05 10.81 -38.36
CA ASP A 502 8.49 10.96 -39.72
C ASP A 502 6.99 11.27 -39.69
N THR A 503 6.24 10.60 -38.81
CA THR A 503 4.81 10.88 -38.63
C THR A 503 4.58 12.30 -38.10
N LEU A 504 5.37 12.74 -37.11
CA LEU A 504 5.28 14.09 -36.56
C LEU A 504 5.59 15.16 -37.61
N ILE A 505 6.60 14.94 -38.46
CA ILE A 505 6.93 15.83 -39.59
C ILE A 505 5.75 15.90 -40.57
N GLN A 506 5.14 14.77 -40.93
CA GLN A 506 3.96 14.74 -41.80
C GLN A 506 2.75 15.47 -41.20
N LEU A 507 2.53 15.34 -39.89
CA LEU A 507 1.47 16.06 -39.18
C LEU A 507 1.72 17.57 -39.17
N CYS A 508 2.98 18.01 -39.04
CA CYS A 508 3.35 19.41 -39.15
C CYS A 508 3.05 19.98 -40.54
N TYR A 509 3.35 19.23 -41.61
CA TYR A 509 2.97 19.61 -42.98
C TYR A 509 1.46 19.74 -43.15
N LYS A 510 0.67 18.79 -42.61
CA LYS A 510 -0.81 18.87 -42.63
C LYS A 510 -1.37 20.07 -41.86
N LYS A 511 -0.62 20.59 -40.89
CA LYS A 511 -0.98 21.78 -40.09
C LYS A 511 -0.43 23.09 -40.68
N ASN A 512 0.13 23.08 -41.90
CA ASN A 512 0.76 24.23 -42.55
C ASN A 512 1.91 24.86 -41.73
N LEU A 513 2.73 24.01 -41.10
CA LEU A 513 3.91 24.40 -40.31
C LEU A 513 5.24 24.23 -41.08
N ASP A 514 5.19 24.23 -42.41
CA ASP A 514 6.35 24.11 -43.31
C ASP A 514 7.45 25.14 -43.00
N ASP A 515 7.04 26.37 -42.71
CA ASP A 515 7.91 27.48 -42.36
C ASP A 515 8.63 27.24 -41.02
N VAL A 516 7.93 26.67 -40.03
CA VAL A 516 8.51 26.32 -38.73
C VAL A 516 9.50 25.17 -38.87
N LEU A 517 9.15 24.13 -39.62
CA LEU A 517 10.05 23.00 -39.88
C LEU A 517 11.32 23.46 -40.62
N LYS A 518 11.18 24.34 -41.63
CA LYS A 518 12.33 24.92 -42.33
C LYS A 518 13.21 25.71 -41.38
N GLN A 519 12.63 26.58 -40.55
CA GLN A 519 13.38 27.34 -39.55
C GLN A 519 14.11 26.45 -38.54
N MET A 520 13.50 25.33 -38.12
CA MET A 520 14.11 24.37 -37.21
C MET A 520 15.27 23.62 -37.86
N ASN A 521 15.11 23.17 -39.10
CA ASN A 521 16.16 22.46 -39.83
C ASN A 521 17.34 23.39 -40.16
N ASP A 522 17.06 24.64 -40.55
CA ASP A 522 18.10 25.66 -40.77
C ASP A 522 18.85 25.96 -39.46
N PHE A 523 18.12 26.03 -38.34
CA PHE A 523 18.71 26.22 -37.02
C PHE A 523 19.57 25.03 -36.60
N GLU A 524 19.10 23.80 -36.80
CA GLU A 524 19.84 22.56 -36.54
C GLU A 524 21.12 22.48 -37.37
N ALA A 525 21.06 22.81 -38.66
CA ALA A 525 22.21 22.81 -39.56
C ALA A 525 23.28 23.84 -39.15
N MET A 526 22.85 25.02 -38.67
CA MET A 526 23.76 26.05 -38.17
C MET A 526 24.30 25.75 -36.77
N ASN A 527 23.66 24.84 -36.02
CA ASN A 527 23.94 24.59 -34.62
C ASN A 527 23.87 23.09 -34.29
N PRO A 528 24.90 22.31 -34.66
CA PRO A 528 24.90 20.84 -34.53
C PRO A 528 25.18 20.39 -33.09
N PHE A 529 24.36 20.86 -32.15
CA PHE A 529 24.47 20.49 -30.75
C PHE A 529 24.16 19.01 -30.58
N SER A 530 24.84 18.40 -29.62
CA SER A 530 24.62 16.99 -29.30
C SER A 530 23.18 16.73 -28.86
N LEU A 531 22.54 17.69 -28.17
CA LEU A 531 21.13 17.67 -27.76
C LEU A 531 20.14 17.67 -28.95
N ILE A 532 20.58 18.05 -30.15
CA ILE A 532 19.75 18.12 -31.36
C ILE A 532 19.93 16.86 -32.23
N LYS A 533 20.87 15.96 -31.91
CA LYS A 533 21.14 14.80 -32.73
C LYS A 533 19.90 13.90 -32.92
N PRO A 534 19.59 13.45 -34.15
CA PRO A 534 18.51 12.52 -34.40
C PRO A 534 18.79 11.13 -33.83
N HIS A 535 17.72 10.44 -33.39
CA HIS A 535 17.68 9.00 -33.17
C HIS A 535 18.74 8.46 -32.20
N VAL A 536 18.62 8.90 -30.95
CA VAL A 536 19.41 8.40 -29.84
C VAL A 536 18.90 6.99 -29.43
N ASN A 537 19.81 6.03 -29.24
CA ASN A 537 19.45 4.66 -28.80
C ASN A 537 18.90 4.67 -27.36
N ASP A 538 18.18 3.62 -26.95
CA ASP A 538 17.55 3.53 -25.61
C ASP A 538 18.54 3.75 -24.45
N GLU A 539 19.80 3.31 -24.59
CA GLU A 539 20.86 3.49 -23.59
C GLU A 539 21.29 4.96 -23.39
N ASP A 540 21.14 5.79 -24.43
CA ASP A 540 21.54 7.19 -24.43
C ASP A 540 20.34 8.14 -24.13
N LEU A 541 19.11 7.60 -24.04
CA LEU A 541 17.88 8.36 -23.77
C LEU A 541 17.90 8.99 -22.36
N ASP A 542 18.54 8.35 -21.39
CA ASP A 542 18.71 8.87 -20.01
C ASP A 542 19.64 10.10 -19.97
N GLU A 543 20.71 10.07 -20.77
CA GLU A 543 21.66 11.20 -20.89
C GLU A 543 21.03 12.36 -21.66
N LEU A 544 20.23 12.04 -22.69
CA LEU A 544 19.45 13.02 -23.44
C LEU A 544 18.38 13.68 -22.54
N TYR A 545 17.65 12.90 -21.74
CA TYR A 545 16.68 13.40 -20.77
C TYR A 545 17.32 14.34 -19.74
N SER A 546 18.44 13.92 -19.15
CA SER A 546 19.17 14.75 -18.17
C SER A 546 19.65 16.07 -18.77
N SER A 547 20.09 16.05 -20.03
CA SER A 547 20.55 17.24 -20.74
C SER A 547 19.38 18.16 -21.12
N TRP A 548 18.24 17.59 -21.51
CA TRP A 548 17.01 18.34 -21.82
C TRP A 548 16.47 19.04 -20.57
N ILE A 549 16.34 18.32 -19.45
CA ILE A 549 15.87 18.87 -18.17
C ILE A 549 16.81 19.98 -17.68
N SER A 550 18.13 19.80 -17.79
CA SER A 550 19.09 20.85 -17.42
C SER A 550 18.90 22.13 -18.24
N LEU A 551 18.64 22.01 -19.55
CA LEU A 551 18.38 23.15 -20.42
C LEU A 551 17.00 23.78 -20.14
N TRP A 552 16.00 22.97 -19.81
CA TRP A 552 14.68 23.40 -19.37
C TRP A 552 14.72 24.19 -18.06
N THR A 553 15.50 23.75 -17.07
CA THR A 553 15.67 24.51 -15.82
C THR A 553 16.33 25.86 -16.10
N SER A 554 17.36 25.90 -16.96
CA SER A 554 17.96 27.16 -17.40
C SER A 554 16.94 28.08 -18.08
N TYR A 555 16.03 27.53 -18.89
CA TYR A 555 14.93 28.28 -19.49
C TYR A 555 13.99 28.90 -18.44
N LEU A 556 13.61 28.14 -17.41
CA LEU A 556 12.77 28.63 -16.31
C LEU A 556 13.46 29.75 -15.53
N GLU A 557 14.76 29.60 -15.22
CA GLU A 557 15.54 30.64 -14.55
C GLU A 557 15.61 31.93 -15.38
N TYR A 558 15.88 31.83 -16.68
CA TYR A 558 15.95 32.99 -17.57
C TYR A 558 14.59 33.69 -17.71
N THR A 559 13.50 32.93 -17.80
CA THR A 559 12.14 33.50 -17.93
C THR A 559 11.63 34.11 -16.62
N GLN A 560 11.93 33.49 -15.48
CA GLN A 560 11.57 34.04 -14.16
C GLN A 560 12.34 35.33 -13.87
N THR A 561 13.64 35.34 -14.16
CA THR A 561 14.47 36.55 -14.04
C THR A 561 13.96 37.71 -14.90
N GLN A 562 13.42 37.42 -16.09
CA GLN A 562 12.79 38.43 -16.95
C GLN A 562 11.48 38.96 -16.38
N LYS A 563 10.61 38.08 -15.86
CA LYS A 563 9.35 38.48 -15.21
C LYS A 563 9.61 39.35 -13.99
N ASP A 564 10.56 38.95 -13.14
CA ASP A 564 10.95 39.71 -11.95
C ASP A 564 11.57 41.05 -12.32
N SER A 565 12.41 41.10 -13.36
CA SER A 565 12.98 42.36 -13.87
C SER A 565 11.92 43.30 -14.46
N GLN A 566 10.94 42.78 -15.18
CA GLN A 566 9.82 43.56 -15.74
C GLN A 566 8.88 44.06 -14.66
N TYR A 567 8.53 43.22 -13.67
CA TYR A 567 7.73 43.59 -12.51
C TYR A 567 8.42 44.67 -11.67
N MET A 568 9.71 44.53 -11.40
CA MET A 568 10.48 45.55 -10.69
C MET A 568 10.57 46.85 -11.50
N LYS A 569 10.67 46.77 -12.83
CA LYS A 569 10.66 47.95 -13.71
C LYS A 569 9.31 48.66 -13.72
N SER A 570 8.19 47.94 -13.73
CA SER A 570 6.85 48.56 -13.66
C SER A 570 6.62 49.25 -12.33
N LYS A 571 7.05 48.63 -11.22
CA LYS A 571 6.99 49.22 -9.88
C LYS A 571 7.79 50.51 -9.75
N VAL A 572 9.02 50.52 -10.27
CA VAL A 572 9.89 51.71 -10.28
C VAL A 572 9.33 52.83 -11.16
N CYS A 573 8.59 52.50 -12.22
CA CYS A 573 7.91 53.52 -13.04
C CYS A 573 6.64 54.08 -12.38
N GLU A 574 6.04 53.38 -11.41
CA GLU A 574 4.84 53.81 -10.68
C GLU A 574 5.18 54.61 -9.41
N THR A 575 6.36 54.40 -8.82
CA THR A 575 6.79 55.09 -7.62
C THR A 575 8.13 55.81 -7.87
N GLU A 576 8.14 57.14 -7.81
CA GLU A 576 9.36 57.97 -7.85
C GLU A 576 10.18 57.83 -6.54
N ASN A 577 10.59 56.61 -6.20
CA ASN A 577 11.31 56.29 -4.97
C ASN A 577 12.74 55.80 -5.29
N ASP A 578 13.73 56.61 -4.91
CA ASP A 578 15.16 56.35 -5.13
C ASP A 578 15.64 55.01 -4.56
N ALA A 579 15.00 54.51 -3.49
CA ALA A 579 15.37 53.23 -2.87
C ALA A 579 14.91 52.01 -3.70
N GLU A 580 13.76 52.09 -4.38
CA GLU A 580 13.33 51.04 -5.31
C GLU A 580 14.18 51.09 -6.60
N TRP A 581 14.62 52.29 -7.01
CA TRP A 581 15.54 52.50 -8.14
C TRP A 581 16.92 51.86 -7.89
N GLU A 582 17.51 52.06 -6.71
CA GLU A 582 18.79 51.43 -6.34
C GLU A 582 18.68 49.90 -6.20
N ARG A 583 17.56 49.39 -5.69
CA ARG A 583 17.28 47.94 -5.71
C ARG A 583 17.19 47.38 -7.13
N TRP A 584 16.56 48.09 -8.06
CA TRP A 584 16.50 47.67 -9.46
C TRP A 584 17.87 47.69 -10.13
N LYS A 585 18.71 48.71 -9.89
CA LYS A 585 20.10 48.74 -10.40
C LYS A 585 20.91 47.55 -9.89
N LEU A 586 20.85 47.25 -8.60
CA LEU A 586 21.54 46.11 -7.99
C LEU A 586 21.05 44.77 -8.56
N TYR A 587 19.76 44.62 -8.83
CA TYR A 587 19.19 43.43 -9.46
C TYR A 587 19.62 43.29 -10.93
N LYS A 588 19.66 44.40 -11.69
CA LYS A 588 20.14 44.45 -13.08
C LYS A 588 21.64 44.17 -13.21
N MET A 589 22.45 44.52 -12.20
CA MET A 589 23.89 44.19 -12.19
C MET A 589 24.16 42.71 -11.88
N LYS A 590 23.24 42.02 -11.22
CA LYS A 590 23.33 40.58 -10.90
C LYS A 590 22.78 39.65 -11.99
N THR A 591 22.10 40.18 -13.01
CA THR A 591 21.34 39.44 -14.04
C THR A 591 21.74 39.83 -15.46
#